data_AF-A0A292ZIS6-F1
#
_entry.id   AF-A0A292ZIS6-F1
#
_cell.length_a   1.000
_cell.length_b   1.000
_cell.length_c   1.000
_cell.angle_alpha   90.00
_cell.angle_beta   90.00
_cell.angle_gamma   90.00
#
_symmetry.space_group_name_H-M   'P 1'
#
loop_
_entity.id
_entity.type
_entity.pdbx_description
1 polymer ?
#
loop_
_entity_poly.entity_id
_entity_poly.type
_entity_poly.pdbx_seq_one_letter_code
_entity_poly.pdbx_strand_id
1 'polypeptide(L)' 'MNLAGDEIELPVASFDDATGLVPQYENWITRRLPWVAPLPVPQFARNRES' A
#
# COMPACT_ATOMS: atom_id res chain seq x y z
N MET A 1 3.41 -20.32 -15.07
CA MET A 1 3.28 -18.85 -15.02
C MET A 1 4.18 -18.37 -13.90
N ASN A 2 5.07 -17.43 -14.19
CA ASN A 2 5.98 -16.84 -13.21
C ASN A 2 5.20 -15.71 -12.53
N LEU A 3 4.78 -15.89 -11.27
CA LEU A 3 3.84 -15.01 -10.56
C LEU A 3 4.55 -13.84 -9.87
N ALA A 4 5.44 -13.14 -10.60
CA ALA A 4 5.91 -11.81 -10.16
C ALA A 4 4.84 -10.72 -10.44
N GLY A 5 3.55 -11.09 -10.44
CA GLY A 5 2.42 -10.33 -10.98
C GLY A 5 1.06 -10.72 -10.40
N ASP A 6 1.02 -11.08 -9.11
CA ASP A 6 -0.18 -11.57 -8.42
C ASP A 6 -1.00 -10.49 -7.69
N GLU A 7 -0.51 -9.25 -7.61
CA GLU A 7 -1.25 -8.13 -7.01
C GLU A 7 -1.68 -7.13 -8.09
N ILE A 8 -2.97 -6.76 -8.07
CA ILE A 8 -3.52 -5.69 -8.91
C ILE A 8 -3.69 -4.41 -8.07
N GLU A 9 -3.25 -3.27 -8.59
CA GLU A 9 -3.51 -1.98 -7.95
C GLU A 9 -4.91 -1.48 -8.31
N LEU A 10 -5.72 -1.24 -7.27
CA LEU A 10 -7.04 -0.63 -7.39
C LEU A 10 -7.09 0.61 -6.49
N PRO A 11 -7.47 1.79 -7.02
CA PRO A 11 -7.62 2.98 -6.19
C PRO A 11 -8.72 2.78 -5.14
N VAL A 12 -8.45 3.01 -3.85
CA VAL A 12 -9.48 2.89 -2.80
C VAL A 12 -10.71 3.78 -3.08
N ALA A 13 -10.50 4.93 -3.75
CA ALA A 13 -11.57 5.84 -4.14
C ALA A 13 -12.47 5.33 -5.29
N SER A 14 -12.14 4.20 -5.93
CA SER A 14 -12.99 3.60 -6.96
C SER A 14 -14.09 2.68 -6.41
N PHE A 15 -14.13 2.46 -5.10
CA PHE A 15 -15.12 1.61 -4.44
C PHE A 15 -16.22 2.46 -3.80
N ASP A 16 -17.48 2.04 -3.96
CA ASP A 16 -18.62 2.67 -3.27
C ASP A 16 -18.57 2.41 -1.75
N ASP A 17 -18.03 1.25 -1.34
CA ASP A 17 -17.76 0.88 0.05
C ASP A 17 -16.38 0.22 0.16
N ALA A 18 -15.47 0.87 0.88
CA ALA A 18 -14.12 0.37 1.15
C ALA A 18 -13.90 0.07 2.65
N THR A 19 -14.95 0.04 3.46
CA THR A 19 -14.85 -0.01 4.93
C THR A 19 -14.18 -1.28 5.46
N GLY A 20 -14.17 -2.36 4.65
CA GLY A 20 -13.49 -3.62 4.97
C GLY A 20 -12.03 -3.70 4.54
N LEU A 21 -11.51 -2.71 3.80
CA LEU A 21 -10.14 -2.71 3.32
C LEU A 21 -9.21 -2.10 4.37
N VAL A 22 -8.51 -2.97 5.09
CA VAL A 22 -7.51 -2.57 6.09
C VAL A 22 -6.12 -2.63 5.46
N PRO A 23 -5.31 -1.55 5.54
CA PRO A 23 -3.93 -1.57 5.06
C PRO A 23 -3.13 -2.70 5.72
N GLN A 24 -2.40 -3.48 4.92
CA GLN A 24 -1.53 -4.56 5.41
C GLN A 24 -0.05 -4.16 5.42
N TYR A 25 0.32 -3.19 4.60
CA TYR A 25 1.66 -2.64 4.50
C TYR A 25 1.61 -1.22 3.93
N GLU A 26 2.72 -0.50 4.06
CA GLU A 26 2.91 0.81 3.42
C GLU A 26 4.17 0.80 2.54
N ASN A 27 3.99 1.08 1.26
CA ASN A 27 5.08 1.18 0.29
C ASN A 27 5.51 2.64 0.07
N TRP A 28 6.70 2.83 -0.50
CA TRP A 28 7.21 4.15 -0.90
C TRP A 28 7.30 5.18 0.24
N ILE A 29 7.62 4.74 1.47
CA ILE A 29 7.68 5.64 2.64
C ILE A 29 8.71 6.77 2.50
N THR A 30 9.67 6.62 1.59
CA THR A 30 10.64 7.65 1.22
C THR A 30 10.00 8.92 0.65
N ARG A 31 8.75 8.83 0.19
CA ARG A 31 7.95 9.95 -0.31
C ARG A 31 6.92 10.47 0.70
N ARG A 32 6.89 9.91 1.92
CA ARG A 32 5.93 10.34 2.95
C ARG A 32 6.20 11.80 3.33
N LEU A 33 5.15 12.61 3.31
CA LEU A 33 5.22 14.00 3.72
C LEU A 33 5.51 14.08 5.23
N PRO A 34 6.30 15.05 5.72
CA PRO A 34 6.72 15.11 7.13
C PRO A 34 5.59 15.16 8.16
N TRP A 35 4.40 15.63 7.75
CA TRP A 35 3.22 15.75 8.62
C TRP A 35 2.27 14.54 8.55
N VAL A 36 2.55 13.54 7.71
CA VAL A 36 1.75 12.33 7.63
C VAL A 36 2.34 11.30 8.58
N ALA A 37 1.52 10.84 9.54
CA ALA A 37 1.94 9.81 10.48
C ALA A 37 2.12 8.46 9.75
N PRO A 38 3.12 7.64 10.15
CA PRO A 38 3.26 6.28 9.65
C PRO A 38 2.03 5.43 9.98
N LEU A 39 1.64 4.54 9.07
CA LEU A 39 0.69 3.49 9.41
C LEU A 39 1.36 2.45 10.33
N PRO A 40 0.62 1.85 11.29
CA PRO A 40 1.16 0.85 12.22
C PRO A 40 1.24 -0.55 11.58
N VAL A 41 1.80 -0.62 10.38
CA VAL A 41 1.95 -1.84 9.56
C VAL A 41 3.39 -1.91 9.05
N PRO A 42 3.86 -3.04 8.50
CA PRO A 42 5.16 -3.10 7.83
C PRO A 42 5.34 -2.00 6.80
N GLN A 43 6.52 -1.38 6.79
CA GLN A 43 6.85 -0.19 5.99
C GLN A 43 8.04 -0.47 5.07
N PHE A 44 7.92 -0.10 3.80
CA PHE A 44 8.92 -0.35 2.76
C PHE A 44 9.36 0.94 2.07
N ALA A 45 10.67 1.08 1.81
CA ALA A 45 11.23 2.26 1.15
C ALA A 45 10.67 2.48 -0.26
N ARG A 46 10.32 1.40 -0.96
CA ARG A 46 9.71 1.31 -2.29
C ARG A 46 8.58 0.27 -2.25
N ASN A 47 8.48 -0.62 -3.24
CA ASN A 47 7.55 -1.75 -3.21
C ASN A 47 8.00 -2.79 -2.17
N ARG A 48 7.06 -3.58 -1.63
CA ARG A 48 7.33 -4.70 -0.72
C ARG A 48 8.35 -5.70 -1.28
N GLU A 49 8.30 -5.94 -2.58
CA GLU A 49 9.14 -6.93 -3.28
C GLU A 49 10.50 -6.37 -3.75
N SER A 50 10.78 -5.10 -3.46
CA SER A 50 11.91 -4.36 -4.03
C SER A 50 13.07 -4.12 -3.06
#